data_AF-A0A9D6U233-F1
#
_entry.id   AF-A0A9D6U233-F1
#
_cell.length_a   1.000
_cell.length_b   1.000
_cell.length_c   1.000
_cell.angle_alpha   90.00
_cell.angle_beta   90.00
_cell.angle_gamma   90.00
#
_symmetry.space_group_name_H-M   'P 1'
#
loop_
_entity.id
_entity.type
_entity.pdbx_description
1 polymer ?
#
loop_
_entity_poly.entity_id
_entity_poly.type
_entity_poly.pdbx_seq_one_letter_code
_entity_poly.pdbx_strand_id
1 'polypeptide(L)'
;MIAEAIERLADRVLAYDEPELTALLNHFKSRMEQLEISPAWERAVIAYFLINGVRVKNSLKKGNKHKPERQSDGRPALRLVKA
;
A
#
# COMPACT_ATOMS: atom_id res chain seq x y z
N MET A 1 13.98 1.52 -21.43
CA MET A 1 15.06 0.76 -20.76
C MET A 1 14.97 0.73 -19.22
N ILE A 2 14.45 1.76 -18.53
CA ILE A 2 14.07 1.63 -17.09
C ILE A 2 12.56 1.51 -16.88
N ALA A 3 11.76 2.24 -17.67
CA ALA A 3 10.30 2.19 -17.59
C ALA A 3 9.75 0.77 -17.80
N GLU A 4 10.17 0.10 -18.87
CA GLU A 4 9.79 -1.31 -19.13
C GLU A 4 10.23 -2.26 -18.01
N ALA A 5 11.38 -2.01 -17.35
CA ALA A 5 11.81 -2.82 -16.22
C ALA A 5 10.90 -2.60 -14.99
N ILE A 6 10.45 -1.36 -14.76
CA ILE A 6 9.48 -1.03 -13.72
C ILE A 6 8.12 -1.66 -14.03
N GLU A 7 7.66 -1.65 -15.28
CA GLU A 7 6.42 -2.31 -15.70
C GLU A 7 6.48 -3.83 -15.47
N ARG A 8 7.55 -4.49 -15.94
CA ARG A 8 7.76 -5.92 -15.69
C ARG A 8 7.85 -6.25 -14.20
N LEU A 9 8.42 -5.35 -13.38
CA LEU A 9 8.44 -5.51 -11.93
C LEU A 9 7.05 -5.37 -11.34
N ALA A 10 6.27 -4.37 -11.80
CA ALA A 10 4.90 -4.17 -11.35
C ALA A 10 4.04 -5.41 -11.64
N ASP A 11 4.13 -5.97 -12.84
CA ASP A 11 3.42 -7.20 -13.22
C ASP A 11 3.76 -8.37 -12.30
N ARG A 12 5.04 -8.54 -11.97
CA ARG A 12 5.48 -9.59 -11.04
C ARG A 12 4.98 -9.36 -9.62
N VAL A 13 5.08 -8.13 -9.11
CA VAL A 13 4.66 -7.80 -7.74
C VAL A 13 3.13 -7.87 -7.58
N LEU A 14 2.37 -7.60 -8.64
CA LEU A 14 0.91 -7.74 -8.66
C LEU A 14 0.42 -9.18 -8.51
N ALA A 15 1.27 -10.18 -8.78
CA ALA A 15 0.93 -11.60 -8.64
C ALA A 15 0.97 -12.10 -7.18
N TYR A 16 1.56 -11.33 -6.26
CA TYR A 16 1.70 -11.71 -4.85
C TYR A 16 0.43 -11.38 -4.05
N ASP A 17 0.13 -12.23 -3.07
CA ASP A 17 -0.91 -11.98 -2.07
C ASP A 17 -0.41 -11.13 -0.88
N GLU A 18 -1.31 -10.78 0.04
CA GLU A 18 -0.97 -9.89 1.17
C GLU A 18 0.02 -10.53 2.18
N PRO A 19 -0.15 -11.80 2.59
CA PRO A 19 0.87 -12.51 3.36
C PRO A 19 2.25 -12.52 2.69
N GLU A 20 2.34 -12.84 1.40
CA GLU A 20 3.62 -12.91 0.70
C GLU A 20 4.28 -11.54 0.59
N LEU A 21 3.51 -10.48 0.28
CA LEU A 21 4.00 -9.10 0.28
C LEU A 21 4.49 -8.67 1.67
N THR A 22 3.84 -9.14 2.74
CA THR A 22 4.25 -8.86 4.12
C THR A 22 5.57 -9.55 4.45
N ALA A 23 5.73 -10.82 4.07
CA ALA A 23 6.97 -11.56 4.25
C ALA A 23 8.13 -10.90 3.49
N LEU A 24 7.90 -10.49 2.24
CA LEU A 24 8.89 -9.82 1.41
C LEU A 24 9.29 -8.45 1.98
N LEU A 25 8.32 -7.69 2.50
CA LEU A 25 8.60 -6.42 3.17
C LEU A 25 9.48 -6.63 4.41
N ASN A 26 9.17 -7.63 5.24
CA ASN A 26 9.95 -7.94 6.44
C ASN A 26 11.38 -8.40 6.09
N HIS A 27 11.55 -9.17 5.02
CA HIS A 27 12.87 -9.56 4.53
C HIS A 27 13.74 -8.34 4.16
N PHE A 28 13.18 -7.36 3.44
CA PHE A 28 13.95 -6.15 3.11
C PHE A 28 14.13 -5.23 4.33
N LYS A 29 13.15 -5.21 5.24
CA LYS A 29 13.27 -4.49 6.52
C LYS A 29 14.46 -4.96 7.35
N SER A 30 14.62 -6.27 7.55
CA SER A 30 15.75 -6.81 8.31
C SER A 30 17.11 -6.49 7.69
N ARG A 31 17.16 -6.33 6.36
CA ARG A 31 18.37 -5.91 5.64
C ARG A 31 18.68 -4.42 5.79
N MET A 32 17.67 -3.58 6.00
CA MET A 32 17.85 -2.15 6.30
C MET A 32 18.29 -1.89 7.73
N GLU A 33 18.03 -2.82 8.66
CA GLU A 33 18.43 -2.73 10.08
C GLU A 33 19.96 -2.89 10.27
N GLN A 34 20.71 -3.19 9.20
CA GLN A 34 22.17 -3.15 9.21
C GLN A 34 22.67 -1.69 9.36
N LEU A 35 23.69 -1.50 10.22
CA LEU A 35 24.19 -0.17 10.63
C LEU A 35 25.09 0.52 9.58
N GLU A 36 25.39 -0.12 8.46
CA GLU A 36 26.27 0.44 7.42
C GLU A 36 25.52 0.73 6.12
N ILE A 37 25.66 1.98 5.65
CA ILE A 37 25.20 2.39 4.33
C ILE A 37 26.10 1.74 3.29
N SER A 38 25.55 0.76 2.58
CA SER A 38 26.22 0.02 1.51
C SER A 38 25.32 -0.06 0.27
N PRO A 39 25.86 -0.39 -0.91
CA PRO A 39 25.02 -0.64 -2.09
C PRO A 39 23.97 -1.74 -1.86
N ALA A 40 24.24 -2.70 -0.97
CA ALA A 40 23.28 -3.74 -0.59
C ALA A 40 22.15 -3.19 0.28
N TRP A 41 22.46 -2.24 1.16
CA TRP A 41 21.50 -1.51 1.98
C TRP A 41 20.61 -0.63 1.10
N GLU A 42 21.19 0.17 0.18
CA GLU A 42 20.42 1.01 -0.75
C GLU A 42 19.43 0.19 -1.59
N ARG A 43 19.87 -0.98 -2.07
CA ARG A 43 18.99 -1.94 -2.78
C ARG A 43 17.85 -2.44 -1.90
N ALA A 44 18.12 -2.73 -0.62
CA ALA A 44 17.09 -3.15 0.33
C ALA A 44 16.08 -2.02 0.62
N VAL A 45 16.55 -0.78 0.73
CA VAL A 45 15.69 0.42 0.88
C VAL A 45 14.76 0.57 -0.32
N ILE A 46 15.30 0.56 -1.54
CA ILE A 46 14.49 0.69 -2.77
C ILE A 46 13.43 -0.42 -2.82
N ALA A 47 13.83 -1.67 -2.58
CA ALA A 47 12.91 -2.80 -2.60
C ALA A 47 11.82 -2.67 -1.52
N TYR A 48 12.19 -2.29 -0.29
CA TYR A 48 11.25 -2.06 0.80
C TYR A 48 10.18 -1.02 0.41
N PHE A 49 10.58 0.12 -0.14
CA PHE A 49 9.64 1.18 -0.52
C PHE A 49 8.74 0.78 -1.68
N LEU A 50 9.24 0.03 -2.67
CA LEU A 50 8.42 -0.50 -3.76
C LEU A 50 7.33 -1.44 -3.25
N ILE A 51 7.69 -2.40 -2.39
CA ILE A 51 6.73 -3.35 -1.79
C ILE A 51 5.74 -2.63 -0.87
N ASN A 52 6.23 -1.71 -0.04
CA ASN A 52 5.37 -0.93 0.86
C ASN A 52 4.34 -0.11 0.08
N GLY A 53 4.75 0.52 -1.02
CA GLY A 53 3.85 1.27 -1.91
C GLY A 53 2.73 0.38 -2.46
N VAL A 54 3.03 -0.86 -2.87
CA VAL A 54 2.02 -1.83 -3.32
C VAL A 54 1.04 -2.17 -2.19
N ARG A 55 1.52 -2.45 -0.98
CA ARG A 55 0.66 -2.78 0.18
C ARG A 55 -0.25 -1.62 0.58
N VAL A 56 0.26 -0.39 0.59
CA VAL A 56 -0.54 0.82 0.84
C VAL A 56 -1.61 0.97 -0.24
N LYS A 57 -1.25 0.85 -1.53
CA LYS A 57 -2.22 0.89 -2.65
C LYS A 57 -3.30 -0.18 -2.50
N ASN A 58 -2.94 -1.40 -2.13
CA ASN A 58 -3.89 -2.50 -1.90
C ASN A 58 -4.84 -2.19 -0.74
N SER A 59 -4.31 -1.61 0.34
CA SER A 59 -5.11 -1.18 1.50
C SER A 59 -6.09 -0.07 1.13
N LEU A 60 -5.67 0.92 0.33
CA LEU A 60 -6.57 1.97 -0.18
C LEU A 60 -7.67 1.40 -1.07
N LYS A 61 -7.36 0.42 -1.92
CA LYS A 61 -8.37 -0.27 -2.75
C LYS A 61 -9.40 -1.02 -1.89
N LYS A 62 -8.97 -1.67 -0.80
CA LYS A 62 -9.87 -2.32 0.18
C LYS A 62 -10.73 -1.27 0.92
N GLY A 63 -10.12 -0.18 1.39
CA GLY A 63 -10.83 0.92 2.07
C GLY A 63 -11.85 1.63 1.18
N ASN A 64 -11.54 1.83 -0.10
CA ASN A 64 -12.49 2.39 -1.08
C ASN A 64 -13.64 1.45 -1.41
N LYS A 65 -13.42 0.13 -1.39
CA LYS A 65 -14.50 -0.87 -1.51
C LYS A 65 -15.39 -0.93 -0.25
N HIS A 66 -14.86 -0.55 0.91
CA HIS A 66 -15.57 -0.50 2.18
C HIS A 66 -16.10 0.88 2.54
N LYS A 67 -15.97 1.89 1.68
CA LYS A 67 -16.86 3.04 1.78
C LYS A 67 -18.25 2.47 1.48
N PRO A 68 -19.16 2.42 2.47
CA PRO A 68 -20.55 2.30 2.09
C PRO A 68 -20.76 3.48 1.14
N GLU A 69 -21.37 3.27 -0.03
CA GLU A 69 -22.20 4.33 -0.58
C GLU A 69 -22.90 4.95 0.60
N ARG A 70 -22.83 6.29 0.76
CA ARG A 70 -23.63 6.96 1.76
C ARG A 70 -25.08 6.59 1.45
N GLN A 71 -25.54 5.46 2.00
CA GLN A 71 -26.92 5.13 2.13
C GLN A 71 -27.44 6.35 2.85
N SER A 72 -28.30 7.06 2.15
CA SER A 72 -29.22 8.03 2.69
C SER A 72 -30.05 7.32 3.76
N ASP A 73 -29.43 7.06 4.90
CA ASP A 73 -30.01 6.31 5.97
C ASP A 73 -30.88 7.31 6.72
N GLY A 74 -32.11 7.45 6.24
CA GLY A 74 -33.34 7.59 7.05
C GLY A 74 -33.38 8.60 8.19
N ARG A 75 -32.45 9.55 8.31
CA ARG A 75 -32.53 10.59 9.34
C ARG A 75 -33.56 11.62 8.89
N PRO A 76 -34.69 11.77 9.58
CA PRO A 76 -35.66 12.80 9.22
C PRO A 76 -34.97 14.16 9.29
N ALA A 77 -35.19 14.98 8.27
CA ALA A 77 -34.63 16.33 8.21
C ALA A 77 -35.15 17.14 9.40
N LEU A 78 -34.28 17.37 10.40
CA LEU A 78 -34.61 18.21 11.53
C LEU A 78 -34.88 19.63 11.03
N ARG A 79 -36.09 20.13 11.27
CA ARG A 79 -36.45 21.52 10.95
C ARG A 79 -35.97 22.45 12.05
N LEU A 80 -35.29 23.52 11.65
CA LEU A 80 -34.86 24.59 12.52
C LEU A 80 -36.09 25.35 13.04
N VAL A 81 -36.37 25.26 14.34
CA VAL A 81 -37.36 26.10 15.01
C VAL A 81 -36.65 27.38 15.44
N LYS A 82 -37.09 28.53 14.92
CA LYS A 82 -36.63 29.83 15.40
C LYS A 82 -37.28 30.11 16.76
N ALA A 83 -36.44 30.50 17.72
CA ALA A 83 -36.87 31.05 19.01
C ALA A 83 -37.43 32.47 18.84
#